data_AF-A0A7J4NM57-F1
#
_entry.id   AF-A0A7J4NM57-F1
#
_cell.length_a   1.000
_cell.length_b   1.000
_cell.length_c   1.000
_cell.angle_alpha   90.00
_cell.angle_beta   90.00
_cell.angle_gamma   90.00
#
_symmetry.space_group_name_H-M   'P 1'
#
loop_
_entity.id
_entity.type
_entity.pdbx_description
1 polymer ?
#
loop_
_entity_poly.entity_id
_entity_poly.type
_entity_poly.pdbx_seq_one_letter_code
_entity_poly.pdbx_strand_id
1 'polypeptide(L)'
;MLLQFWFLWLFIIIVSVLVALTLRKENEEVPRKEILRAVESVGKMGIAEKLFLWIFSWLDTRFRIQDYWAMSRDTYHSVHRQMPLTHSEKYKLRIIWYWYPLYCLGGISFLAFIILIITGTVIGIYYVPGGDGDPSPAYGSMEFIMTQLPFGYIIRSIHHWATHFMVASVFLHMCRVYFTGAYRNPRELNWLIGVGLMLL
;
A
#
# COMPACT_ATOMS: atom_id res chain seq x y z
N MET A 1 6.59 16.82 -17.68
CA MET A 1 6.01 15.54 -17.22
C MET A 1 7.04 14.42 -17.07
N LEU A 2 7.84 14.11 -18.10
CA LEU A 2 8.90 13.08 -18.02
C LEU A 2 10.00 13.36 -16.97
N LEU A 3 10.42 14.62 -16.80
CA LEU A 3 11.49 14.98 -15.86
C LEU A 3 11.11 14.70 -14.38
N GLN A 4 9.84 14.94 -14.03
CA GLN A 4 9.30 14.72 -12.68
C GLN A 4 9.23 13.21 -12.34
N PHE A 5 8.91 12.38 -13.33
CA PHE A 5 8.92 10.92 -13.20
C PHE A 5 10.34 10.42 -12.87
N TRP A 6 11.35 10.82 -13.66
CA TRP A 6 12.73 10.38 -13.43
C TRP A 6 13.31 10.88 -12.11
N PHE A 7 12.94 12.09 -11.67
CA PHE A 7 13.39 12.64 -10.39
C PHE A 7 12.82 11.86 -9.19
N LEU A 8 11.55 11.46 -9.26
CA LEU A 8 10.92 10.60 -8.26
C LEU A 8 11.60 9.23 -8.16
N TRP A 9 11.90 8.60 -9.30
CA TRP A 9 12.60 7.31 -9.31
C TRP A 9 14.03 7.39 -8.78
N LEU A 10 14.76 8.45 -9.13
CA LEU A 10 16.11 8.67 -8.61
C LEU A 10 16.08 8.94 -7.09
N PHE A 11 15.12 9.73 -6.61
CA PHE A 11 14.92 9.98 -5.19
C PHE A 11 14.59 8.69 -4.42
N ILE A 12 13.70 7.86 -4.96
CA ILE A 12 13.37 6.55 -4.37
C ILE A 12 14.62 5.67 -4.28
N ILE A 13 15.41 5.58 -5.35
CA ILE A 13 16.67 4.81 -5.35
C ILE A 13 17.64 5.32 -4.29
N ILE A 14 17.83 6.64 -4.19
CA ILE A 14 18.74 7.25 -3.22
C ILE A 14 18.27 6.95 -1.79
N VAL A 15 16.99 7.12 -1.49
CA VAL A 15 16.42 6.84 -0.16
C VAL A 15 16.57 5.35 0.18
N SER A 16 16.26 4.45 -0.76
CA SER A 16 16.42 3.01 -0.56
C SER A 16 17.89 2.63 -0.28
N VAL A 17 18.85 3.22 -1.00
CA VAL A 17 20.28 2.98 -0.78
C VAL A 17 20.75 3.54 0.56
N LEU A 18 20.32 4.76 0.91
CA LEU A 18 20.66 5.39 2.20
C LEU A 18 20.13 4.55 3.37
N VAL A 19 18.87 4.13 3.31
CA VAL A 19 18.26 3.24 4.32
C VAL A 19 19.00 1.90 4.38
N ALA A 20 19.36 1.32 3.24
CA ALA A 20 20.15 0.08 3.22
C ALA A 20 21.54 0.25 3.88
N LEU A 21 22.18 1.42 3.70
CA LEU A 21 23.48 1.73 4.29
C LEU A 21 23.40 2.05 5.79
N THR A 22 22.39 2.78 6.25
CA THR A 22 22.20 3.04 7.69
C THR A 22 21.84 1.76 8.44
N LEU A 23 20.96 0.92 7.89
CA LEU A 23 20.61 -0.38 8.50
C LEU A 23 21.77 -1.38 8.51
N ARG A 24 22.76 -1.22 7.63
CA ARG A 24 23.97 -2.08 7.60
C ARG A 24 24.85 -1.91 8.84
N LYS A 25 24.89 -0.71 9.44
CA LYS A 25 25.80 -0.40 10.55
C LYS A 25 25.35 -0.97 11.90
N GLU A 26 24.06 -1.25 12.07
CA GLU A 26 23.48 -1.52 13.39
C GLU A 26 23.48 -3.00 13.80
N ASN A 27 23.79 -3.95 12.91
CA ASN A 27 23.42 -5.36 13.13
C ASN A 27 24.43 -6.38 12.58
N GLU A 28 25.73 -6.14 12.75
CA GLU A 28 26.77 -7.15 12.50
C GLU A 28 26.70 -8.36 13.46
N GLU A 29 25.83 -8.33 14.47
CA GLU A 29 25.76 -9.33 15.55
C GLU A 29 24.94 -10.60 15.21
N VAL A 30 24.22 -10.67 14.09
CA VAL A 30 23.38 -11.85 13.79
C VAL A 30 24.23 -12.95 13.11
N PRO A 31 24.44 -14.15 13.71
CA PRO A 31 25.24 -15.23 13.14
C PRO A 31 24.50 -15.99 12.01
N ARG A 32 24.02 -15.25 11.01
CA ARG A 32 23.23 -15.72 9.87
C ARG A 32 23.99 -16.68 8.98
N LYS A 33 25.31 -16.46 8.83
CA LYS A 33 26.20 -17.35 8.06
C LYS A 33 26.34 -18.71 8.75
N GLU A 34 26.24 -18.77 10.08
CA GLU A 34 26.39 -20.02 10.83
C GLU A 34 25.14 -20.88 10.71
N ILE A 35 23.94 -20.28 10.74
CA ILE A 35 22.68 -20.99 10.52
C ILE A 35 22.62 -21.60 9.11
N LEU A 36 22.98 -20.83 8.08
CA LEU A 36 22.96 -21.31 6.70
C LEU A 36 24.03 -22.39 6.45
N ARG A 37 25.22 -22.26 7.07
CA ARG A 37 26.26 -23.30 7.06
C ARG A 37 25.84 -24.56 7.81
N ALA A 38 25.11 -24.41 8.91
CA ALA A 38 24.55 -25.53 9.65
C ALA A 38 23.54 -26.30 8.78
N VAL A 39 22.63 -25.61 8.08
CA VAL A 39 21.67 -26.25 7.17
C VAL A 39 22.39 -26.98 6.02
N GLU A 40 23.44 -26.38 5.44
CA GLU A 40 24.25 -27.03 4.40
C GLU A 40 25.00 -28.27 4.92
N SER A 41 25.40 -28.27 6.19
CA SER A 41 26.14 -29.36 6.83
C SER A 41 25.29 -30.57 7.27
N VAL A 42 23.95 -30.41 7.36
CA VAL A 42 23.03 -31.45 7.88
C VAL A 42 22.85 -32.62 6.90
N GLY A 43 23.20 -32.45 5.62
CA GLY A 43 23.40 -33.57 4.68
C GLY A 43 22.12 -34.14 4.01
N LYS A 44 22.29 -34.50 2.73
CA LYS A 44 21.30 -34.95 1.72
C LYS A 44 20.24 -33.90 1.31
N MET A 45 20.70 -32.77 0.78
CA MET A 45 19.84 -31.84 0.04
C MET A 45 19.89 -32.12 -1.47
N GLY A 46 18.71 -32.16 -2.10
CA GLY A 46 18.56 -32.27 -3.55
C GLY A 46 19.13 -31.04 -4.28
N ILE A 47 19.41 -31.16 -5.57
CA ILE A 47 19.97 -30.04 -6.38
C ILE A 47 19.05 -28.81 -6.34
N ALA A 48 17.72 -29.02 -6.40
CA ALA A 48 16.74 -27.94 -6.33
C ALA A 48 16.78 -27.21 -4.97
N GLU A 49 16.93 -27.94 -3.87
CA GLU A 49 16.99 -27.36 -2.53
C GLU A 49 18.30 -26.61 -2.31
N LYS A 50 19.43 -27.14 -2.82
CA LYS A 50 20.71 -26.43 -2.82
C LYS A 50 20.64 -25.13 -3.61
N LEU A 51 20.01 -25.16 -4.79
CA LEU A 51 19.81 -23.97 -5.61
C LEU A 51 18.93 -22.94 -4.90
N PHE A 52 17.80 -23.38 -4.33
CA PHE A 52 16.91 -22.52 -3.56
C PHE A 52 17.64 -21.87 -2.37
N LEU A 53 18.34 -22.67 -1.56
CA LEU A 53 19.09 -22.15 -0.42
C LEU A 53 20.24 -21.24 -0.85
N TRP A 54 20.92 -21.54 -1.95
CA TRP A 54 21.98 -20.69 -2.47
C TRP A 54 21.43 -19.33 -2.92
N ILE A 55 20.33 -19.31 -3.69
CA ILE A 55 19.65 -18.08 -4.12
C ILE A 55 19.14 -17.31 -2.89
N PHE A 56 18.46 -18.01 -1.98
CA PHE A 56 17.91 -17.40 -0.77
C PHE A 56 19.02 -16.84 0.12
N SER A 57 20.11 -17.59 0.35
CA SER A 57 21.29 -17.16 1.11
C SER A 57 21.98 -15.97 0.44
N TRP A 58 22.17 -15.99 -0.87
CA TRP A 58 22.74 -14.87 -1.62
C TRP A 58 21.86 -13.62 -1.50
N LEU A 59 20.54 -13.77 -1.66
CA LEU A 59 19.60 -12.66 -1.50
C LEU A 59 19.56 -12.15 -0.06
N ASP A 60 19.54 -13.05 0.92
CA ASP A 60 19.43 -12.70 2.33
C ASP A 60 20.72 -12.06 2.86
N THR A 61 21.90 -12.46 2.34
CA THR A 61 23.17 -11.79 2.66
C THR A 61 23.28 -10.39 2.04
N ARG A 62 22.55 -10.09 0.96
CA ARG A 62 22.55 -8.78 0.28
C ARG A 62 21.42 -7.87 0.75
N PHE A 63 20.23 -8.41 0.91
CA PHE A 63 18.98 -7.68 1.17
C PHE A 63 18.35 -8.00 2.53
N ARG A 64 18.95 -8.90 3.35
CA ARG A 64 18.50 -9.19 4.72
C ARG A 64 17.00 -9.52 4.84
N ILE A 65 16.49 -10.30 3.89
CA ILE A 65 15.08 -10.70 3.78
C ILE A 65 14.50 -11.22 5.11
N GLN A 66 15.28 -12.00 5.88
CA GLN A 66 14.86 -12.54 7.17
C GLN A 66 14.52 -11.47 8.22
N ASP A 67 15.16 -10.30 8.20
CA ASP A 67 14.88 -9.26 9.19
C ASP A 67 13.57 -8.56 8.86
N TYR A 68 13.33 -8.30 7.58
CA TYR A 68 12.04 -7.80 7.11
C TYR A 68 10.93 -8.81 7.40
N TRP A 69 11.20 -10.10 7.25
CA TRP A 69 10.26 -11.15 7.58
C TRP A 69 9.95 -11.20 9.09
N ALA A 70 10.98 -11.18 9.94
CA ALA A 70 10.82 -11.17 11.40
C ALA A 70 10.06 -9.92 11.87
N MET A 71 10.42 -8.74 11.35
CA MET A 71 9.71 -7.48 11.62
C MET A 71 8.25 -7.55 11.15
N SER A 72 7.99 -8.12 9.98
CA SER A 72 6.63 -8.31 9.45
C SER A 72 5.82 -9.26 10.33
N ARG A 73 6.41 -10.35 10.80
CA ARG A 73 5.79 -11.30 11.73
C ARG A 73 5.46 -10.65 13.07
N ASP A 74 6.40 -9.89 13.63
CA ASP A 74 6.19 -9.20 14.91
C ASP A 74 5.11 -8.12 14.77
N THR A 75 5.09 -7.41 13.63
CA THR A 75 4.03 -6.45 13.27
C THR A 75 2.67 -7.14 13.12
N TYR A 76 2.62 -8.30 12.47
CA TYR A 76 1.39 -9.09 12.35
C TYR A 76 0.84 -9.45 13.73
N HIS A 77 1.69 -9.93 14.64
CA HIS A 77 1.29 -10.26 16.00
C HIS A 77 0.93 -9.03 16.85
N SER A 78 1.59 -7.89 16.66
CA SER A 78 1.26 -6.65 17.38
C SER A 78 -0.07 -6.06 16.90
N VAL A 79 -0.32 -6.04 15.58
CA VAL A 79 -1.57 -5.58 14.98
C VAL A 79 -2.74 -6.44 15.45
N HIS A 80 -2.56 -7.76 15.47
CA HIS A 80 -3.61 -8.67 15.93
C HIS A 80 -4.00 -8.43 17.39
N ARG A 81 -3.03 -8.06 18.24
CA ARG A 81 -3.25 -7.73 19.65
C ARG A 81 -3.92 -6.36 19.87
N GLN A 82 -3.76 -5.44 18.91
CA GLN A 82 -4.34 -4.10 18.94
C GLN A 82 -5.78 -4.05 18.42
N MET A 83 -6.24 -5.09 17.71
CA MET A 83 -7.63 -5.16 17.27
C MET A 83 -8.54 -5.37 18.49
N PRO A 84 -9.48 -4.44 18.76
CA PRO A 84 -10.41 -4.64 19.85
C PRO A 84 -11.27 -5.86 19.54
N LEU A 85 -11.36 -6.77 20.52
CA LEU A 85 -12.32 -7.87 20.47
C LEU A 85 -13.70 -7.27 20.19
N THR A 86 -14.44 -7.88 19.27
CA THR A 86 -15.80 -7.42 18.98
C THR A 86 -16.62 -7.43 20.27
N HIS A 87 -17.62 -6.54 20.40
CA HIS A 87 -18.51 -6.56 21.58
C HIS A 87 -19.09 -7.96 21.80
N SER A 88 -19.36 -8.67 20.72
CA SER A 88 -19.82 -10.06 20.72
C SER A 88 -18.79 -11.04 21.29
N GLU A 89 -17.51 -10.86 21.02
CA GLU A 89 -16.44 -11.69 21.57
C GLU A 89 -16.11 -11.33 23.03
N LYS A 90 -16.14 -10.03 23.36
CA LYS A 90 -15.96 -9.53 24.74
C LYS A 90 -17.06 -10.03 25.70
N TYR A 91 -18.32 -10.12 25.22
CA TYR A 91 -19.47 -10.54 26.02
C TYR A 91 -20.02 -11.94 25.65
N LYS A 92 -19.29 -12.72 24.83
CA LYS A 92 -19.71 -14.04 24.30
C LYS A 92 -21.13 -14.03 23.70
N LEU A 93 -21.55 -12.93 23.08
CA LEU A 93 -22.85 -12.80 22.43
C LEU A 93 -22.85 -13.52 21.09
N ARG A 94 -23.94 -14.24 20.80
CA ARG A 94 -24.05 -15.11 19.63
C ARG A 94 -24.35 -14.37 18.32
N ILE A 95 -24.63 -13.06 18.36
CA ILE A 95 -24.96 -12.26 17.17
C ILE A 95 -24.75 -10.77 17.47
N ILE A 96 -23.95 -10.12 16.61
CA ILE A 96 -24.00 -8.71 16.14
C ILE A 96 -22.59 -8.28 15.69
N TRP A 97 -22.43 -8.18 14.36
CA TRP A 97 -21.22 -7.89 13.59
C TRP A 97 -21.01 -6.38 13.30
N TYR A 98 -21.63 -5.49 14.07
CA TYR A 98 -21.79 -4.08 13.67
C TYR A 98 -20.49 -3.25 13.64
N TRP A 99 -19.41 -3.71 14.28
CA TRP A 99 -18.18 -2.93 14.40
C TRP A 99 -17.13 -3.25 13.35
N TYR A 100 -17.06 -4.47 12.80
CA TYR A 100 -15.97 -4.89 11.91
C TYR A 100 -15.90 -4.14 10.56
N PRO A 101 -17.02 -3.91 9.85
CA PRO A 101 -16.98 -3.24 8.54
C PRO A 101 -16.45 -1.80 8.63
N LEU A 102 -16.73 -1.09 9.74
CA LEU A 102 -16.30 0.28 9.96
C LEU A 102 -14.78 0.39 10.22
N TYR A 103 -14.12 -0.68 10.67
CA TYR A 103 -12.66 -0.71 10.82
C TYR A 103 -11.96 -0.85 9.47
N CYS A 104 -12.65 -1.39 8.46
CA CYS A 104 -12.11 -1.53 7.11
C CYS A 104 -12.21 -0.24 6.27
N LEU A 105 -12.91 0.80 6.72
CA LEU A 105 -13.14 2.04 5.94
C LEU A 105 -11.85 2.71 5.45
N GLY A 106 -10.78 2.69 6.25
CA GLY A 106 -9.47 3.22 5.83
C GLY A 106 -8.81 2.38 4.73
N GLY A 107 -8.92 1.05 4.83
CA GLY A 107 -8.44 0.12 3.79
C GLY A 107 -9.27 0.21 2.51
N ILE A 108 -10.58 0.43 2.63
CA ILE A 108 -11.50 0.63 1.51
C ILE A 108 -11.14 1.92 0.76
N SER A 109 -10.87 3.02 1.46
CA SER A 109 -10.42 4.26 0.80
C SER A 109 -9.08 4.08 0.08
N PHE A 110 -8.14 3.32 0.66
CA PHE A 110 -6.86 3.04 0.03
C PHE A 110 -7.01 2.16 -1.23
N LEU A 111 -7.87 1.15 -1.19
CA LEU A 111 -8.19 0.34 -2.36
C LEU A 111 -8.84 1.18 -3.47
N ALA A 112 -9.79 2.05 -3.12
CA ALA A 112 -10.41 2.96 -4.08
C ALA A 112 -9.38 3.90 -4.72
N PHE A 113 -8.43 4.40 -3.94
CA PHE A 113 -7.32 5.21 -4.45
C PHE A 113 -6.43 4.45 -5.45
N ILE A 114 -6.11 3.18 -5.19
CA ILE A 114 -5.36 2.34 -6.15
C ILE A 114 -6.15 2.19 -7.47
N ILE A 115 -7.46 1.94 -7.38
CA ILE A 115 -8.32 1.84 -8.56
C ILE A 115 -8.30 3.16 -9.34
N LEU A 116 -8.37 4.30 -8.66
CA LEU A 116 -8.30 5.62 -9.29
C LEU A 116 -6.95 5.89 -9.96
N ILE A 117 -5.82 5.51 -9.34
CA ILE A 117 -4.50 5.64 -9.98
C ILE A 117 -4.45 4.85 -11.29
N ILE A 118 -4.86 3.58 -11.24
CA ILE A 118 -4.78 2.69 -12.41
C ILE A 118 -5.70 3.21 -13.52
N THR A 119 -6.98 3.42 -13.22
CA THR A 119 -7.97 3.88 -14.20
C THR A 119 -7.67 5.29 -14.71
N GLY A 120 -7.21 6.18 -13.84
CA GLY A 120 -6.84 7.55 -14.18
C GLY A 120 -5.60 7.62 -15.05
N THR A 121 -4.61 6.76 -14.82
CA THR A 121 -3.43 6.64 -15.69
C THR A 121 -3.84 6.20 -17.09
N VAL A 122 -4.72 5.20 -17.21
CA VAL A 122 -5.22 4.73 -18.52
C VAL A 122 -5.97 5.84 -19.24
N ILE A 123 -6.90 6.53 -18.58
CA ILE A 123 -7.66 7.64 -19.17
C ILE A 123 -6.72 8.79 -19.56
N GLY A 124 -5.74 9.12 -18.72
CA GLY A 124 -4.79 10.21 -18.93
C GLY A 124 -3.87 10.03 -20.14
N ILE A 125 -3.69 8.79 -20.63
CA ILE A 125 -2.93 8.53 -21.87
C ILE A 125 -3.73 8.98 -23.11
N TYR A 126 -5.05 8.86 -23.07
CA TYR A 126 -5.94 9.19 -24.20
C TYR A 126 -6.57 10.59 -24.09
N TYR A 127 -6.62 11.15 -22.90
CA TYR A 127 -7.19 12.46 -22.64
C TYR A 127 -6.25 13.58 -23.11
N VAL A 128 -6.78 14.49 -23.92
CA VAL A 128 -6.06 15.68 -24.38
C VAL A 128 -6.66 16.89 -23.66
N PRO A 129 -5.92 17.57 -22.77
CA PRO A 129 -6.44 18.77 -22.12
C PRO A 129 -6.65 19.89 -23.14
N GLY A 130 -7.75 20.63 -23.01
CA GLY A 130 -7.97 21.86 -23.78
C GLY A 130 -6.93 22.92 -23.41
N GLY A 131 -6.48 23.70 -24.37
CA GLY A 131 -5.43 24.72 -24.22
C GLY A 131 -5.77 26.00 -24.96
N ASP A 132 -5.16 27.12 -24.56
CA ASP A 132 -5.29 28.44 -25.21
C ASP A 132 -6.73 28.97 -25.39
N GLY A 133 -7.61 28.61 -24.45
CA GLY A 133 -9.02 29.03 -24.48
C GLY A 133 -9.93 28.18 -25.37
N ASP A 134 -9.41 27.15 -26.03
CA ASP A 134 -10.21 26.19 -26.80
C ASP A 134 -10.45 24.88 -26.02
N PRO A 135 -11.69 24.59 -25.60
CA PRO A 135 -12.04 23.33 -24.93
C PRO A 135 -12.29 22.17 -25.92
N SER A 136 -12.32 22.41 -27.23
CA SER A 136 -12.67 21.40 -28.25
C SER A 136 -11.83 20.12 -28.18
N PRO A 137 -10.50 20.16 -27.94
CA PRO A 137 -9.68 18.95 -27.80
C PRO A 137 -10.05 18.09 -26.58
N ALA A 138 -10.48 18.71 -25.48
CA ALA A 138 -10.90 17.99 -24.27
C ALA A 138 -12.20 17.22 -24.50
N TYR A 139 -13.16 17.83 -25.18
CA TYR A 139 -14.41 17.16 -25.52
C TYR A 139 -14.18 16.05 -26.55
N GLY A 140 -13.43 16.33 -27.62
CA GLY A 140 -13.15 15.34 -28.67
C GLY A 140 -12.40 14.10 -28.16
N SER A 141 -11.40 14.28 -27.30
CA SER A 141 -10.68 13.16 -26.69
C SER A 141 -11.57 12.35 -25.74
N MET A 142 -12.49 13.01 -25.04
CA MET A 142 -13.47 12.36 -24.18
C MET A 142 -14.51 11.55 -24.97
N GLU A 143 -15.00 12.09 -26.08
CA GLU A 143 -15.91 11.38 -26.98
C GLU A 143 -15.25 10.13 -27.56
N PHE A 144 -13.98 10.22 -27.96
CA PHE A 144 -13.18 9.08 -28.40
C PHE A 144 -13.10 7.98 -27.32
N ILE A 145 -12.80 8.34 -26.07
CA ILE A 145 -12.73 7.40 -24.93
C ILE A 145 -14.08 6.69 -24.72
N MET A 146 -15.19 7.40 -24.91
CA MET A 146 -16.52 6.86 -24.68
C MET A 146 -17.03 5.97 -25.81
N THR A 147 -16.66 6.26 -27.06
CA THR A 147 -17.31 5.66 -28.24
C THR A 147 -16.41 4.74 -29.05
N GLN A 148 -15.11 5.02 -29.12
CA GLN A 148 -14.18 4.33 -30.02
C GLN A 148 -13.18 3.45 -29.26
N LEU A 149 -12.77 3.85 -28.05
CA LEU A 149 -11.82 3.08 -27.25
C LEU A 149 -12.48 1.80 -26.69
N PRO A 150 -11.96 0.60 -27.00
CA PRO A 150 -12.47 -0.65 -26.43
C PRO A 150 -12.42 -0.60 -24.90
N PHE A 151 -13.55 -0.87 -24.24
CA PHE A 151 -13.74 -0.76 -22.79
C PHE A 151 -13.52 0.63 -22.18
N GLY A 152 -13.29 1.69 -22.98
CA GLY A 152 -13.02 3.04 -22.48
C GLY A 152 -14.17 3.59 -21.64
N TYR A 153 -15.42 3.36 -22.06
CA TYR A 153 -16.60 3.76 -21.28
C TYR A 153 -16.67 3.09 -19.89
N ILE A 154 -16.25 1.83 -19.78
CA ILE A 154 -16.25 1.08 -18.51
C ILE A 154 -15.19 1.66 -17.60
N ILE A 155 -13.97 1.82 -18.10
CA ILE A 155 -12.83 2.35 -17.33
C ILE A 155 -13.17 3.74 -16.79
N ARG A 156 -13.77 4.60 -17.64
CA ARG A 156 -14.23 5.92 -17.22
C ARG A 156 -15.32 5.87 -16.16
N SER A 157 -16.30 4.98 -16.33
CA SER A 157 -17.39 4.82 -15.37
C SER A 157 -16.86 4.34 -14.02
N ILE A 158 -15.95 3.35 -14.03
CA ILE A 158 -15.28 2.88 -12.81
C ILE A 158 -14.51 4.02 -12.15
N HIS A 159 -13.73 4.80 -12.91
CA HIS A 159 -12.99 5.94 -12.37
C HIS A 159 -13.94 6.94 -11.68
N HIS A 160 -15.03 7.32 -12.36
CA HIS A 160 -16.02 8.25 -11.81
C HIS A 160 -16.69 7.73 -10.53
N TRP A 161 -17.16 6.48 -10.52
CA TRP A 161 -17.80 5.89 -9.34
C TRP A 161 -16.81 5.66 -8.20
N ALA A 162 -15.57 5.26 -8.51
CA ALA A 162 -14.50 5.11 -7.53
C ALA A 162 -14.16 6.42 -6.83
N THR A 163 -14.22 7.57 -7.53
CA THR A 163 -14.01 8.90 -6.91
C THR A 163 -15.05 9.18 -5.83
N HIS A 164 -16.33 8.98 -6.14
CA HIS A 164 -17.42 9.19 -5.19
C HIS A 164 -17.30 8.25 -3.99
N PHE A 165 -16.99 6.99 -4.25
CA PHE A 165 -16.83 5.99 -3.22
C PHE A 165 -15.61 6.25 -2.32
N MET A 166 -14.50 6.71 -2.89
CA MET A 166 -13.30 7.09 -2.14
C MET A 166 -13.62 8.24 -1.19
N VAL A 167 -14.20 9.33 -1.69
CA VAL A 167 -14.54 10.52 -0.87
C VAL A 167 -15.50 10.14 0.26
N ALA A 168 -16.54 9.36 -0.04
CA ALA A 168 -17.47 8.88 0.98
C ALA A 168 -16.77 7.99 2.02
N SER A 169 -15.90 7.08 1.59
CA SER A 169 -15.15 6.18 2.48
C SER A 169 -14.18 6.93 3.39
N VAL A 170 -13.45 7.92 2.86
CA VAL A 170 -12.56 8.79 3.64
C VAL A 170 -13.36 9.59 4.66
N PHE A 171 -14.47 10.21 4.25
CA PHE A 171 -15.34 10.94 5.18
C PHE A 171 -15.83 10.06 6.33
N LEU A 172 -16.35 8.87 6.02
CA LEU A 172 -16.80 7.92 7.04
C LEU A 172 -15.65 7.41 7.92
N HIS A 173 -14.46 7.20 7.34
CA HIS A 173 -13.26 6.85 8.09
C HIS A 173 -12.88 7.94 9.10
N MET A 174 -12.91 9.21 8.69
CA MET A 174 -12.62 10.36 9.55
C MET A 174 -13.64 10.49 10.67
N CYS A 175 -14.94 10.38 10.37
CA CYS A 175 -16.01 10.33 11.36
C CYS A 175 -15.74 9.23 12.40
N ARG A 176 -15.40 8.01 11.95
CA ARG A 176 -15.10 6.89 12.83
C ARG A 176 -13.89 7.21 13.72
N VAL A 177 -12.78 7.70 13.18
CA VAL A 177 -11.57 8.02 13.96
C VAL A 177 -11.87 9.10 15.00
N TYR A 178 -12.66 10.12 14.64
CA TYR A 178 -13.11 11.17 15.54
C TYR A 178 -14.00 10.64 16.68
N PHE A 179 -15.11 9.96 16.36
CA PHE A 179 -16.06 9.48 17.36
C PHE A 179 -15.50 8.36 18.26
N THR A 180 -14.56 7.56 17.76
CA THR A 180 -13.85 6.55 18.57
C THR A 180 -12.69 7.13 19.39
N GLY A 181 -12.37 8.43 19.22
CA GLY A 181 -11.24 9.07 19.92
C GLY A 181 -9.86 8.52 19.55
N ALA A 182 -9.75 7.84 18.39
CA ALA A 182 -8.53 7.15 18.00
C ALA A 182 -7.37 8.09 17.60
N TYR A 183 -7.67 9.37 17.37
CA TYR A 183 -6.71 10.42 17.01
C TYR A 183 -5.86 10.94 18.19
N ARG A 184 -6.25 10.63 19.44
CA ARG A 184 -5.52 11.09 20.63
C ARG A 184 -4.09 10.52 20.69
N ASN A 185 -3.24 11.08 21.55
CA ASN A 185 -1.87 10.62 21.84
C ASN A 185 -1.80 9.07 21.86
N PRO A 186 -0.91 8.42 21.08
CA PRO A 186 0.24 8.96 20.33
C PRO A 186 0.01 9.25 18.83
N ARG A 187 -1.24 9.33 18.36
CA ARG A 187 -1.57 9.37 16.91
C ARG A 187 -2.00 10.74 16.37
N GLU A 188 -1.65 11.82 17.08
CA GLU A 188 -2.06 13.19 16.74
C GLU A 188 -1.51 13.64 15.38
N LEU A 189 -0.23 13.33 15.09
CA LEU A 189 0.38 13.64 13.80
C LEU A 189 -0.30 12.88 12.65
N ASN A 190 -0.64 11.60 12.86
CA ASN A 190 -1.33 10.80 11.85
C ASN A 190 -2.74 11.35 11.56
N TRP A 191 -3.40 11.91 12.57
CA TRP A 191 -4.67 12.60 12.38
C TRP A 191 -4.54 13.86 11.52
N LEU A 192 -3.53 14.70 11.79
CA LEU A 192 -3.28 15.90 10.98
C LEU A 192 -2.98 15.55 9.51
N ILE A 193 -2.19 14.49 9.29
CA ILE A 193 -1.94 13.97 7.93
C ILE A 193 -3.26 13.51 7.29
N GLY A 194 -4.10 12.77 8.02
CA GLY A 194 -5.41 12.33 7.53
C GLY A 194 -6.34 13.50 7.17
N VAL A 195 -6.36 14.57 7.96
CA VAL A 195 -7.11 15.80 7.64
C VAL A 195 -6.57 16.46 6.37
N GLY A 196 -5.23 16.57 6.24
CA GLY A 196 -4.61 17.09 5.03
C GLY A 196 -4.97 16.28 3.78
N LEU A 197 -4.95 14.95 3.89
CA LEU A 197 -5.33 14.05 2.81
C LEU A 197 -6.81 14.14 2.42
N MET A 198 -7.70 14.48 3.34
CA MET A 198 -9.13 14.65 3.04
C MET A 198 -9.41 15.98 2.30
N LEU A 199 -8.57 17.00 2.50
CA LEU A 199 -8.70 18.29 1.83
C LEU A 199 -8.14 18.30 0.40
N LEU A 200 -7.19 17.40 0.11
CA LEU A 200 -6.61 17.18 -1.22
C LEU A 200 -7.53 16.33 -2.09
#